data_AF-A0A3C1SUT2-F1
#
_entry.id   AF-A0A3C1SUT2-F1
#
_cell.length_a   1.000
_cell.length_b   1.000
_cell.length_c   1.000
_cell.angle_alpha   90.00
_cell.angle_beta   90.00
_cell.angle_gamma   90.00
#
_symmetry.space_group_name_H-M   'P 1'
#
loop_
_entity.id
_entity.type
_entity.pdbx_description
1 polymer ?
#
loop_
_entity_poly.entity_id
_entity_poly.type
_entity_poly.pdbx_seq_one_letter_code
_entity_poly.pdbx_strand_id
1 'polypeptide(L)' 'IAGKGIANPIGMILSCAMLLRHSLDLEAEAAAIEKAVDETITAGARTADLGGKLTTRQMADDIIGRL' A
#
# COMPACT_ATOMS: atom_id res chain seq x y z
N ILE A 1 5.67 12.63 -12.48
CA ILE A 1 5.01 11.84 -11.41
C ILE A 1 5.13 12.55 -10.07
N ALA A 2 6.36 12.96 -9.69
CA ALA A 2 6.59 13.78 -8.50
C ALA A 2 5.67 15.02 -8.43
N GLY A 3 5.13 15.28 -7.24
CA GLY A 3 4.23 16.41 -6.95
C GLY A 3 2.81 16.32 -7.53
N LYS A 4 2.49 15.31 -8.33
CA LYS A 4 1.18 15.17 -9.00
C LYS A 4 0.16 14.32 -8.24
N GLY A 5 0.56 13.64 -7.17
CA GLY A 5 -0.33 12.76 -6.39
C GLY A 5 -0.91 11.58 -7.17
N ILE A 6 -0.24 11.12 -8.22
CA ILE A 6 -0.65 9.98 -9.07
C ILE A 6 0.31 8.80 -8.99
N ALA A 7 1.31 8.88 -8.10
CA ALA A 7 2.25 7.78 -7.89
C ALA A 7 1.56 6.63 -7.14
N ASN A 8 1.91 5.40 -7.46
CA ASN A 8 1.53 4.23 -6.67
C ASN A 8 2.32 4.17 -5.35
N PRO A 9 1.66 4.20 -4.19
CA PRO A 9 2.35 4.10 -2.90
C PRO A 9 2.69 2.65 -2.48
N ILE A 10 2.15 1.61 -3.14
CA ILE A 10 2.23 0.21 -2.69
C ILE A 10 3.68 -0.23 -2.43
N GLY A 11 4.60 0.04 -3.35
CA GLY A 11 5.99 -0.41 -3.22
C GLY A 11 6.68 0.15 -1.98
N MET A 12 6.43 1.42 -1.66
CA MET A 12 6.96 2.04 -0.44
C MET A 12 6.34 1.43 0.82
N ILE A 13 5.02 1.18 0.80
CA ILE A 13 4.30 0.58 1.94
C ILE A 13 4.79 -0.84 2.22
N LEU A 14 4.93 -1.68 1.19
CA LEU A 14 5.48 -3.03 1.35
C LEU A 14 6.96 -3.02 1.77
N SER A 15 7.72 -2.01 1.38
CA SER A 15 9.09 -1.83 1.89
C SER A 15 9.11 -1.53 3.39
N CYS A 16 8.12 -0.78 3.90
CA CYS A 16 7.93 -0.61 5.34
C CYS A 16 7.53 -1.92 6.01
N ALA A 17 6.66 -2.75 5.42
CA ALA A 17 6.33 -4.07 5.95
C ALA A 17 7.58 -4.96 6.07
N MET A 18 8.44 -4.97 5.05
CA MET A 18 9.74 -5.65 5.12
C MET A 18 10.63 -5.10 6.24
N LEU A 19 10.64 -3.79 6.46
CA LEU A 19 11.37 -3.17 7.58
C LEU A 19 10.85 -3.65 8.94
N LEU A 20 9.52 -3.66 9.14
CA LEU A 20 8.91 -4.16 10.37
C LEU A 20 9.30 -5.62 10.64
N ARG A 21 9.20 -6.46 9.60
CA ARG A 21 9.52 -7.89 9.64
C ARG A 21 11.00 -8.16 9.93
N HIS A 22 11.91 -7.52 9.19
CA HIS A 22 13.33 -7.90 9.20
C HIS A 22 14.19 -7.08 10.17
N SER A 23 13.82 -5.83 10.45
CA SER A 23 14.64 -4.93 11.26
C SER A 23 14.10 -4.74 12.67
N LEU A 24 12.79 -4.96 12.88
CA LEU A 24 12.12 -4.67 14.16
C LEU A 24 11.46 -5.89 14.82
N ASP A 25 11.49 -7.06 14.18
CA ASP A 25 10.85 -8.30 14.67
C ASP A 25 9.34 -8.15 14.94
N LEU A 26 8.67 -7.30 14.14
CA LEU A 26 7.25 -6.97 14.24
C LEU A 26 6.45 -7.71 13.15
N GLU A 27 6.36 -9.03 13.30
CA GLU A 27 5.73 -9.92 12.33
C GLU A 27 4.22 -9.66 12.16
N ALA A 28 3.50 -9.42 13.26
CA ALA A 28 2.05 -9.23 13.22
C ALA A 28 1.68 -7.94 12.48
N GLU A 29 2.43 -6.86 12.71
CA GLU A 29 2.24 -5.57 12.06
C GLU A 29 2.63 -5.63 10.58
N ALA A 30 3.71 -6.32 10.24
CA ALA A 30 4.10 -6.56 8.85
C ALA A 30 3.00 -7.33 8.10
N ALA A 31 2.51 -8.43 8.68
CA ALA A 31 1.45 -9.24 8.10
C ALA A 31 0.13 -8.46 7.95
N ALA A 32 -0.22 -7.59 8.91
CA ALA A 32 -1.40 -6.74 8.81
C ALA A 32 -1.31 -5.78 7.60
N ILE A 33 -0.15 -5.14 7.39
CA ILE A 33 0.08 -4.27 6.24
C ILE A 33 0.01 -5.05 4.92
N GLU A 34 0.70 -6.19 4.84
CA GLU A 34 0.70 -7.04 3.64
C GLU A 34 -0.72 -7.48 3.28
N LYS A 35 -1.50 -7.91 4.28
CA LYS A 35 -2.90 -8.29 4.11
C LYS A 35 -3.78 -7.12 3.66
N ALA A 36 -3.66 -5.95 4.27
CA ALA A 36 -4.44 -4.77 3.89
C ALA A 36 -4.15 -4.34 2.43
N VAL A 37 -2.88 -4.43 2.01
CA VAL A 37 -2.48 -4.18 0.62
C VAL A 37 -3.08 -5.22 -0.31
N ASP A 38 -3.00 -6.51 0.03
CA ASP A 38 -3.56 -7.60 -0.79
C ASP A 38 -5.08 -7.47 -0.95
N GLU A 39 -5.82 -7.21 0.14
CA GLU A 39 -7.26 -6.99 0.08
C GLU A 39 -7.64 -5.77 -0.75
N THR A 40 -6.84 -4.70 -0.69
CA THR A 40 -7.04 -3.48 -1.51
C THR A 40 -6.89 -3.79 -3.00
N ILE A 41 -5.82 -4.51 -3.36
CA ILE A 41 -5.55 -4.88 -4.75
C ILE A 41 -6.58 -5.90 -5.25
N THR A 42 -6.98 -6.86 -4.42
CA THR A 42 -7.99 -7.86 -4.74
C THR A 42 -9.37 -7.23 -4.93
N ALA A 43 -9.70 -6.17 -4.19
CA ALA A 43 -10.91 -5.37 -4.37
C ALA A 43 -10.91 -4.48 -5.64
N GLY A 44 -9.84 -4.51 -6.45
CA GLY A 44 -9.75 -3.81 -7.73
C GLY A 44 -9.23 -2.36 -7.65
N ALA A 45 -8.73 -1.92 -6.49
CA ALA A 45 -8.12 -0.60 -6.34
C ALA A 45 -6.83 -0.49 -7.16
N ARG A 46 -6.74 0.51 -8.06
CA ARG A 46 -5.61 0.70 -8.97
C ARG A 46 -5.29 2.19 -9.13
N THR A 47 -4.01 2.54 -9.06
CA THR A 47 -3.48 3.87 -9.43
C THR A 47 -3.24 3.97 -10.93
N ALA A 48 -2.92 5.16 -11.43
CA ALA A 48 -2.79 5.44 -12.87
C ALA A 48 -1.74 4.56 -13.59
N ASP A 49 -0.62 4.25 -12.94
CA ASP A 49 0.43 3.35 -13.44
C ASP A 49 -0.03 1.89 -13.54
N LEU A 50 -1.04 1.48 -12.78
CA LEU A 50 -1.67 0.16 -12.83
C LEU A 50 -2.98 0.16 -13.63
N GLY A 51 -3.21 1.18 -14.46
CA GLY A 51 -4.39 1.29 -15.33
C GLY A 51 -5.68 1.75 -14.63
N GLY A 52 -5.58 2.21 -13.38
CA GLY A 52 -6.70 2.76 -12.63
C GLY A 52 -6.76 4.28 -12.62
N LYS A 53 -7.52 4.83 -11.67
CA LYS A 53 -7.75 6.27 -11.52
C LYS A 53 -7.49 6.80 -10.12
N LEU A 54 -7.13 5.92 -9.17
CA LEU A 54 -6.87 6.34 -7.81
C LEU A 54 -5.62 7.23 -7.76
N THR A 55 -5.72 8.29 -6.97
CA THR A 55 -4.57 9.09 -6.56
C THR A 55 -3.73 8.33 -5.54
N THR A 56 -2.50 8.78 -5.31
CA THR A 56 -1.62 8.27 -4.26
C THR A 56 -2.32 8.28 -2.90
N ARG A 57 -3.08 9.35 -2.60
CA ARG A 57 -3.79 9.49 -1.33
C ARG A 57 -4.96 8.54 -1.22
N GLN A 58 -5.81 8.44 -2.25
CA GLN A 58 -6.94 7.51 -2.23
C GLN A 58 -6.49 6.07 -2.09
N MET A 59 -5.39 5.68 -2.77
CA MET A 59 -4.83 4.35 -2.61
C MET A 59 -4.34 4.09 -1.17
N ALA A 60 -3.71 5.08 -0.53
CA ALA A 60 -3.31 4.96 0.87
C ALA A 60 -4.51 4.89 1.82
N ASP A 61 -5.54 5.71 1.60
CA ASP A 61 -6.77 5.72 2.40
C ASP A 61 -7.50 4.36 2.29
N ASP A 62 -7.55 3.75 1.10
CA ASP A 62 -8.14 2.42 0.88
C ASP A 62 -7.38 1.32 1.63
N ILE A 63 -6.05 1.39 1.67
CA ILE A 63 -5.20 0.45 2.44
C ILE A 63 -5.41 0.66 3.94
N ILE A 64 -5.43 1.90 4.42
CA ILE A 64 -5.65 2.22 5.85
C ILE A 64 -7.02 1.71 6.31
N GLY A 65 -8.05 1.79 5.46
CA GLY A 65 -9.38 1.27 5.79
C GLY A 65 -9.47 -0.25 5.93
N ARG A 66 -8.40 -1.00 5.62
CA ARG A 66 -8.30 -2.46 5.69
C ARG A 66 -7.26 -2.96 6.71
N LEU A 67 -6.61 -2.06 7.43
CA LEU A 67 -5.78 -2.37 8.60
C LEU A 67 -6.65 -2.60 9.83
#